data_AF-T0YD01-F1
#
_entry.id   AF-T0YD01-F1
#
_cell.length_a   1.000
_cell.length_b   1.000
_cell.length_c   1.000
_cell.angle_alpha   90.00
_cell.angle_beta   90.00
_cell.angle_gamma   90.00
#
_symmetry.space_group_name_H-M   'P 1'
#
loop_
_entity.id
_entity.type
_entity.pdbx_description
1 polymer ?
#
loop_
_entity_poly.entity_id
_entity_poly.type
_entity_poly.pdbx_seq_one_letter_code
_entity_poly.pdbx_strand_id
1 'polypeptide(L)'
;MITGLTGNGRLLLTVNEDGNWNELFYPYPGQFQHLREQRLGIFDVPAARFDWLRRGNGYQVEQVAHGAGHLPESHWSGHGISIVVRDHIHPNHDLVSRVYRLRADPARSVRLFAYHAFQIAESMYQDTAYVDPTIPALVHYKRGYFFEFFGDPPFARAVCGEHTLKGLRGTYVDAEDGRLEGRPVAHGAADSVIEWDLDLRPDVDTEVRLFMAVGRSPPAVHQVRDYVRNGGYGRFVQESARFWETWAKQRLPHPPRDLGARAQDVYRASVLLLRQSIATTGSIIASPDTRSLVAAGDTYNYCWWRDGGYVAKAMDEA
;
A
#
# COMPACT_ATOMS: atom_id res chain seq x y z
N MET A 1 -13.53 3.58 -3.98
CA MET A 1 -13.88 4.09 -2.62
C MET A 1 -12.89 3.56 -1.60
N ILE A 2 -12.58 4.26 -0.50
CA ILE A 2 -11.75 3.71 0.61
C ILE A 2 -12.53 2.59 1.30
N THR A 3 -11.92 1.44 1.48
CA THR A 3 -12.51 0.28 2.17
C THR A 3 -11.76 -0.13 3.44
N GLY A 4 -10.53 0.32 3.61
CA GLY A 4 -9.75 0.10 4.82
C GLY A 4 -8.60 1.09 4.93
N LEU A 5 -8.04 1.19 6.14
CA LEU A 5 -6.87 2.04 6.39
C LEU A 5 -6.02 1.47 7.53
N THR A 6 -4.72 1.73 7.48
CA THR A 6 -3.78 1.36 8.53
C THR A 6 -2.70 2.42 8.64
N GLY A 7 -2.06 2.53 9.79
CA GLY A 7 -1.02 3.52 10.03
C GLY A 7 -0.22 3.23 11.29
N ASN A 8 0.73 4.09 11.58
CA ASN A 8 1.49 4.09 12.85
C ASN A 8 1.50 5.48 13.52
N GLY A 9 0.62 6.38 13.05
CA GLY A 9 0.55 7.78 13.50
C GLY A 9 1.62 8.70 12.88
N ARG A 10 2.50 8.17 12.03
CA ARG A 10 3.36 8.94 11.12
C ARG A 10 3.00 8.65 9.67
N LEU A 11 2.94 7.37 9.33
CA LEU A 11 2.45 6.86 8.06
C LEU A 11 0.97 6.48 8.19
N LEU A 12 0.17 6.83 7.19
CA LEU A 12 -1.21 6.36 7.03
C LEU A 12 -1.40 5.92 5.58
N LEU A 13 -1.87 4.69 5.38
CA LEU A 13 -2.20 4.12 4.08
C LEU A 13 -3.69 3.78 4.05
N THR A 14 -4.37 4.18 2.98
CA THR A 14 -5.74 3.76 2.68
C THR A 14 -5.74 2.78 1.51
N VAL A 15 -6.65 1.81 1.52
CA VAL A 15 -6.86 0.87 0.42
C VAL A 15 -8.25 1.04 -0.15
N ASN A 16 -8.38 0.81 -1.46
CA ASN A 16 -9.68 0.86 -2.13
C ASN A 16 -10.33 -0.52 -2.26
N GLU A 17 -11.49 -0.54 -2.87
CA GLU A 17 -12.31 -1.75 -3.10
C GLU A 17 -11.64 -2.82 -3.97
N ASP A 18 -10.62 -2.45 -4.74
CA ASP A 18 -9.80 -3.38 -5.51
C ASP A 18 -8.60 -3.90 -4.67
N GLY A 19 -8.43 -3.42 -3.44
CA GLY A 19 -7.22 -3.67 -2.64
C GLY A 19 -5.98 -2.97 -3.18
N ASN A 20 -6.14 -1.96 -4.04
CA ASN A 20 -5.03 -1.12 -4.44
C ASN A 20 -4.80 -0.06 -3.37
N TRP A 21 -3.55 0.37 -3.22
CA TRP A 21 -3.23 1.52 -2.39
C TRP A 21 -3.93 2.75 -2.98
N ASN A 22 -4.64 3.49 -2.14
CA ASN A 22 -5.47 4.61 -2.54
C ASN A 22 -4.83 5.94 -2.15
N GLU A 23 -4.56 6.16 -0.86
CA GLU A 23 -3.81 7.32 -0.38
C GLU A 23 -2.71 6.92 0.58
N LEU A 24 -1.60 7.67 0.53
CA LEU A 24 -0.45 7.49 1.41
C LEU A 24 -0.06 8.83 2.01
N PHE A 25 -0.18 8.97 3.33
CA PHE A 25 0.15 10.19 4.06
C PHE A 25 1.42 10.04 4.89
N TYR A 26 2.28 11.05 4.83
CA TYR A 26 3.53 11.12 5.59
C TYR A 26 4.03 12.58 5.67
N PRO A 27 4.62 13.09 6.78
CA PRO A 27 5.06 12.40 7.99
C PRO A 27 3.99 12.26 9.08
N TYR A 28 2.77 12.72 8.82
CA TYR A 28 1.62 12.54 9.70
C TYR A 28 0.37 12.19 8.88
N PRO A 29 -0.61 11.51 9.47
CA PRO A 29 -1.96 11.39 8.90
C PRO A 29 -2.48 12.74 8.38
N GLY A 30 -2.90 12.77 7.11
CA GLY A 30 -3.51 13.93 6.47
C GLY A 30 -2.59 15.11 6.10
N GLN A 31 -1.30 15.10 6.45
CA GLN A 31 -0.46 16.28 6.13
C GLN A 31 -0.13 16.40 4.64
N PHE A 32 0.48 15.38 4.06
CA PHE A 32 0.86 15.36 2.65
C PHE A 32 0.48 14.02 2.07
N GLN A 33 -0.38 14.02 1.05
CA GLN A 33 -0.66 12.86 0.22
C GLN A 33 0.48 12.69 -0.81
N HIS A 34 1.09 11.50 -0.88
CA HIS A 34 2.24 11.23 -1.75
C HIS A 34 1.95 10.28 -2.91
N LEU A 35 1.01 9.35 -2.74
CA LEU A 35 0.75 8.30 -3.72
C LEU A 35 -0.30 8.77 -4.72
N ARG A 36 0.06 8.80 -6.00
CA ARG A 36 -0.93 9.09 -7.03
C ARG A 36 -1.66 7.82 -7.46
N GLU A 37 -0.91 6.77 -7.75
CA GLU A 37 -1.47 5.57 -8.34
C GLU A 37 -0.60 4.35 -8.05
N GLN A 38 -1.26 3.23 -7.77
CA GLN A 38 -0.65 1.92 -7.67
C GLN A 38 -1.46 0.92 -8.50
N ARG A 39 -0.77 0.06 -9.26
CA ARG A 39 -1.42 -1.04 -9.99
C ARG A 39 -0.67 -2.35 -9.79
N LEU A 40 -1.42 -3.44 -9.89
CA LEU A 40 -0.89 -4.79 -9.92
C LEU A 40 -1.25 -5.42 -11.27
N GLY A 41 -0.27 -5.97 -11.97
CA GLY A 41 -0.45 -6.57 -13.29
C GLY A 41 0.17 -7.96 -13.35
N ILE A 42 -0.36 -8.80 -14.22
CA ILE A 42 0.17 -10.14 -14.50
C ILE A 42 0.35 -10.30 -16.00
N PHE A 43 1.50 -10.85 -16.38
CA PHE A 43 1.71 -11.42 -17.71
C PHE A 43 1.75 -12.95 -17.63
N ASP A 44 0.81 -13.60 -18.30
CA ASP A 44 0.76 -15.05 -18.49
C ASP A 44 1.72 -15.42 -19.63
N VAL A 45 2.88 -16.00 -19.28
CA VAL A 45 3.98 -16.22 -20.25
C VAL A 45 3.57 -17.20 -21.36
N PRO A 46 2.99 -18.39 -21.07
CA PRO A 46 2.53 -19.29 -22.13
C PRO A 46 1.42 -18.71 -23.00
N ALA A 47 0.50 -17.91 -22.43
CA ALA A 47 -0.61 -17.33 -23.17
C ALA A 47 -0.23 -16.02 -23.91
N ALA A 48 0.97 -15.47 -23.65
CA ALA A 48 1.39 -14.14 -24.10
C ALA A 48 0.33 -13.06 -23.85
N ARG A 49 -0.31 -13.12 -22.66
CA ARG A 49 -1.42 -12.24 -22.29
C ARG A 49 -1.05 -11.41 -21.08
N PHE A 50 -1.20 -10.10 -21.18
CA PHE A 50 -1.09 -9.17 -20.06
C PHE A 50 -2.46 -8.78 -19.53
N ASP A 51 -2.60 -8.67 -18.20
CA ASP A 51 -3.78 -8.15 -17.54
C ASP A 51 -3.39 -7.26 -16.34
N TRP A 52 -3.89 -6.02 -16.32
CA TRP A 52 -3.98 -5.25 -15.07
C TRP A 52 -5.12 -5.81 -14.22
N LEU A 53 -4.86 -6.05 -12.93
CA LEU A 53 -5.88 -6.52 -12.00
C LEU A 53 -6.88 -5.38 -11.73
N ARG A 54 -8.06 -5.52 -12.33
CA ARG A 54 -9.17 -4.58 -12.22
C ARG A 54 -10.49 -5.31 -12.34
N ARG A 55 -11.49 -4.87 -11.57
CA ARG A 55 -12.88 -5.32 -11.72
C ARG A 55 -13.34 -5.19 -13.16
N GLY A 56 -13.94 -6.25 -13.68
CA GLY A 56 -14.51 -6.29 -15.03
C GLY A 56 -13.50 -6.62 -16.14
N ASN A 57 -12.20 -6.72 -15.85
CA ASN A 57 -11.19 -7.18 -16.81
C ASN A 57 -10.95 -8.69 -16.71
N GLY A 58 -12.01 -9.49 -16.58
CA GLY A 58 -11.92 -10.96 -16.43
C GLY A 58 -11.46 -11.47 -15.06
N TYR A 59 -11.10 -10.58 -14.14
CA TYR A 59 -10.86 -10.89 -12.73
C TYR A 59 -12.02 -10.45 -11.83
N GLN A 60 -12.30 -11.29 -10.84
CA GLN A 60 -13.16 -10.98 -9.70
C GLN A 60 -12.31 -10.64 -8.48
N VAL A 61 -12.78 -9.71 -7.66
CA VAL A 61 -12.14 -9.35 -6.38
C VAL A 61 -13.16 -9.41 -5.26
N GLU A 62 -12.78 -10.05 -4.16
CA GLU A 62 -13.53 -10.07 -2.91
C GLU A 62 -12.63 -9.54 -1.78
N GLN A 63 -13.18 -8.66 -0.94
CA GLN A 63 -12.50 -8.20 0.27
C GLN A 63 -13.05 -8.91 1.48
N VAL A 64 -12.18 -9.63 2.19
CA VAL A 64 -12.53 -10.44 3.36
C VAL A 64 -11.87 -9.82 4.60
N ALA A 65 -12.65 -9.62 5.66
CA ALA A 65 -12.11 -9.17 6.94
C ALA A 65 -11.03 -10.14 7.44
N HIS A 66 -9.88 -9.60 7.85
CA HIS A 66 -8.76 -10.43 8.27
C HIS A 66 -8.19 -10.00 9.62
N GLY A 67 -8.09 -10.97 10.53
CA GLY A 67 -7.61 -10.75 11.89
C GLY A 67 -8.48 -9.73 12.63
N ALA A 68 -7.88 -9.06 13.62
CA ALA A 68 -8.50 -7.94 14.33
C ALA A 68 -7.96 -6.58 13.84
N GLY A 69 -7.21 -6.59 12.73
CA GLY A 69 -6.76 -5.38 12.05
C GLY A 69 -7.88 -4.74 11.23
N HIS A 70 -7.62 -3.52 10.76
CA HIS A 70 -8.60 -2.73 10.00
C HIS A 70 -8.50 -2.90 8.48
N LEU A 71 -7.46 -3.60 7.99
CA LEU A 71 -7.30 -3.87 6.57
C LEU A 71 -7.87 -5.23 6.18
N PRO A 72 -8.74 -5.31 5.16
CA PRO A 72 -9.18 -6.57 4.61
C PRO A 72 -8.06 -7.23 3.78
N GLU A 73 -8.21 -8.53 3.58
CA GLU A 73 -7.53 -9.23 2.49
C GLU A 73 -8.27 -9.02 1.18
N SER A 74 -7.55 -8.74 0.10
CA SER A 74 -8.13 -8.76 -1.24
C SER A 74 -7.82 -10.07 -1.95
N HIS A 75 -8.87 -10.83 -2.25
CA HIS A 75 -8.84 -12.12 -2.95
C HIS A 75 -9.22 -11.88 -4.40
N TRP A 76 -8.26 -12.04 -5.29
CA TRP A 76 -8.43 -11.94 -6.73
C TRP A 76 -8.47 -13.32 -7.36
N SER A 77 -9.40 -13.54 -8.30
CA SER A 77 -9.47 -14.77 -9.07
C SER A 77 -9.92 -14.50 -10.50
N GLY A 78 -9.22 -15.08 -11.47
CA GLY A 78 -9.54 -14.93 -12.90
C GLY A 78 -8.52 -15.65 -13.76
N HIS A 79 -8.92 -16.10 -14.95
CA HIS A 79 -8.03 -16.74 -15.93
C HIS A 79 -7.18 -17.93 -15.42
N GLY A 80 -7.67 -18.63 -14.39
CA GLY A 80 -6.97 -19.72 -13.73
C GLY A 80 -5.82 -19.27 -12.81
N ILE A 81 -5.81 -18.02 -12.37
CA ILE A 81 -4.88 -17.47 -11.39
C ILE A 81 -5.67 -16.97 -10.18
N SER A 82 -5.16 -17.24 -8.98
CA SER A 82 -5.65 -16.65 -7.74
C SER A 82 -4.54 -15.88 -7.02
N ILE A 83 -4.90 -14.73 -6.44
CA ILE A 83 -3.98 -13.89 -5.67
C ILE A 83 -4.66 -13.45 -4.39
N VAL A 84 -3.98 -13.63 -3.26
CA VAL A 84 -4.35 -12.99 -1.99
C VAL A 84 -3.37 -11.87 -1.71
N VAL A 85 -3.89 -10.67 -1.48
CA VAL A 85 -3.10 -9.48 -1.16
C VAL A 85 -3.35 -9.06 0.29
N ARG A 86 -2.26 -8.82 1.02
CA ARG A 86 -2.28 -8.32 2.41
C ARG A 86 -1.36 -7.13 2.55
N ASP A 87 -1.85 -6.06 3.17
CA ASP A 87 -1.07 -4.86 3.47
C ASP A 87 -0.91 -4.70 4.98
N HIS A 88 0.28 -4.30 5.41
CA HIS A 88 0.57 -3.98 6.81
C HIS A 88 1.45 -2.73 6.91
N ILE A 89 1.25 -1.96 7.97
CA ILE A 89 2.20 -0.92 8.41
C ILE A 89 2.86 -1.36 9.70
N HIS A 90 4.19 -1.23 9.74
CA HIS A 90 4.96 -1.57 10.93
C HIS A 90 4.72 -0.53 12.05
N PRO A 91 4.51 -0.95 13.30
CA PRO A 91 4.17 -0.02 14.39
C PRO A 91 5.31 0.93 14.77
N ASN A 92 6.56 0.47 14.66
CA ASN A 92 7.74 1.22 15.13
C ASN A 92 8.64 1.76 14.02
N HIS A 93 8.35 1.39 12.77
CA HIS A 93 9.16 1.77 11.61
C HIS A 93 8.21 2.31 10.54
N ASP A 94 8.64 3.35 9.82
CA ASP A 94 7.89 3.87 8.69
C ASP A 94 8.06 2.91 7.51
N LEU A 95 7.36 1.79 7.59
CA LEU A 95 7.49 0.65 6.69
C LEU A 95 6.10 0.13 6.34
N VAL A 96 5.82 0.04 5.04
CA VAL A 96 4.70 -0.72 4.50
C VAL A 96 5.23 -2.07 4.04
N SER A 97 4.50 -3.14 4.33
CA SER A 97 4.72 -4.46 3.74
C SER A 97 3.45 -4.93 3.04
N ARG A 98 3.56 -5.24 1.76
CA ARG A 98 2.51 -5.81 0.94
C ARG A 98 2.89 -7.23 0.53
N VAL A 99 2.07 -8.19 0.91
CA VAL A 99 2.29 -9.61 0.66
C VAL A 99 1.32 -10.11 -0.39
N TYR A 100 1.84 -10.72 -1.44
CA TYR A 100 1.10 -11.41 -2.48
C TYR A 100 1.28 -12.90 -2.29
N ARG A 101 0.18 -13.67 -2.23
CA ARG A 101 0.20 -15.13 -2.34
C ARG A 101 -0.49 -15.53 -3.62
N LEU A 102 0.25 -16.15 -4.52
CA LEU A 102 -0.20 -16.47 -5.87
C LEU A 102 -0.26 -17.98 -6.09
N ARG A 103 -1.30 -18.42 -6.79
CA ARG A 103 -1.44 -19.79 -7.33
C ARG A 103 -1.98 -19.73 -8.75
N ALA A 104 -1.73 -20.79 -9.51
CA ALA A 104 -2.30 -20.96 -10.84
C ALA A 104 -2.70 -22.41 -11.10
N ASP A 105 -3.87 -22.59 -11.72
CA ASP A 105 -4.39 -23.87 -12.20
C ASP A 105 -4.85 -23.71 -13.67
N PRO A 106 -4.19 -24.36 -14.65
CA PRO A 106 -3.00 -25.19 -14.50
C PRO A 106 -1.75 -24.39 -14.10
N ALA A 107 -0.74 -25.11 -13.58
CA ALA A 107 0.58 -24.56 -13.26
C ALA A 107 1.23 -23.88 -14.47
N ARG A 108 1.80 -22.70 -14.28
CA ARG A 108 2.39 -21.90 -15.37
C ARG A 108 3.35 -20.83 -14.84
N SER A 109 4.27 -20.41 -15.70
CA SER A 109 5.13 -19.26 -15.45
C SER A 109 4.37 -17.95 -15.71
N VAL A 110 4.53 -16.98 -14.82
CA VAL A 110 3.95 -15.64 -14.94
C VAL A 110 4.98 -14.58 -14.58
N ARG A 111 4.74 -13.36 -15.02
CA ARG A 111 5.42 -12.16 -14.48
C ARG A 111 4.45 -11.33 -13.69
N LEU A 112 4.83 -10.94 -12.48
CA LEU A 112 4.07 -10.04 -11.63
C LEU A 112 4.65 -8.63 -11.76
N PHE A 113 3.80 -7.64 -11.99
CA PHE A 113 4.18 -6.24 -12.14
C PHE A 113 3.54 -5.37 -11.06
N ALA A 114 4.35 -4.59 -10.34
CA ALA A 114 3.88 -3.58 -9.41
C ALA A 114 4.24 -2.18 -9.93
N TYR A 115 3.24 -1.44 -10.38
CA TYR A 115 3.38 -0.06 -10.84
C TYR A 115 3.14 0.92 -9.70
N HIS A 116 3.97 1.95 -9.62
CA HIS A 116 3.84 3.03 -8.65
C HIS A 116 4.08 4.39 -9.33
N ALA A 117 3.14 5.31 -9.15
CA ALA A 117 3.30 6.72 -9.47
C ALA A 117 3.08 7.56 -8.22
N PHE A 118 3.95 8.54 -8.03
CA PHE A 118 3.90 9.45 -6.90
C PHE A 118 3.59 10.88 -7.35
N GLN A 119 3.05 11.65 -6.43
CA GLN A 119 2.96 13.10 -6.46
C GLN A 119 3.45 13.58 -5.10
N ILE A 120 4.77 13.50 -4.89
CA ILE A 120 5.36 13.63 -3.56
C ILE A 120 5.08 15.03 -3.01
N ALA A 121 4.48 15.04 -1.81
CA ALA A 121 3.95 16.22 -1.15
C ALA A 121 2.96 17.01 -2.02
N GLU A 122 2.00 16.30 -2.62
CA GLU A 122 0.86 16.85 -3.38
C GLU A 122 1.28 17.72 -4.57
N SER A 123 2.49 17.48 -5.08
CA SER A 123 3.09 18.29 -6.13
C SER A 123 3.18 17.51 -7.43
N MET A 124 2.73 18.16 -8.51
CA MET A 124 2.55 17.54 -9.83
C MET A 124 3.85 17.22 -10.59
N TYR A 125 5.00 17.74 -10.14
CA TYR A 125 6.27 17.67 -10.87
C TYR A 125 7.46 17.79 -9.92
N GLN A 126 8.68 17.62 -10.45
CA GLN A 126 9.96 17.62 -9.71
C GLN A 126 10.13 16.45 -8.74
N ASP A 127 9.43 15.35 -8.99
CA ASP A 127 9.73 14.06 -8.37
C ASP A 127 10.88 13.39 -9.14
N THR A 128 11.58 12.48 -8.47
CA THR A 128 12.62 11.65 -9.08
C THR A 128 12.42 10.21 -8.66
N ALA A 129 12.45 9.30 -9.63
CA ALA A 129 12.49 7.87 -9.40
C ALA A 129 13.82 7.33 -9.94
N TYR A 130 14.48 6.44 -9.20
CA TYR A 130 15.66 5.73 -9.70
C TYR A 130 15.74 4.30 -9.17
N VAL A 131 16.34 3.41 -9.96
CA VAL A 131 16.71 2.06 -9.58
C VAL A 131 18.14 2.10 -9.05
N ASP A 132 18.38 1.55 -7.86
CA ASP A 132 19.72 1.46 -7.31
C ASP A 132 20.56 0.48 -8.16
N PRO A 133 21.76 0.86 -8.63
CA PRO A 133 22.58 0.01 -9.49
C PRO A 133 23.30 -1.11 -8.75
N THR A 134 23.32 -1.09 -7.42
CA THR A 134 24.09 -2.00 -6.56
C THR A 134 23.24 -3.04 -5.86
N ILE A 135 21.96 -2.74 -5.66
CA ILE A 135 21.01 -3.59 -4.95
C ILE A 135 19.65 -3.56 -5.65
N PRO A 136 18.82 -4.60 -5.50
CA PRO A 136 17.45 -4.62 -6.01
C PRO A 136 16.55 -3.72 -5.16
N ALA A 137 16.76 -2.41 -5.28
CA ALA A 137 15.97 -1.35 -4.66
C ALA A 137 15.58 -0.29 -5.69
N LEU A 138 14.40 0.29 -5.50
CA LEU A 138 13.85 1.37 -6.32
C LEU A 138 13.44 2.51 -5.40
N VAL A 139 13.83 3.73 -5.68
CA VAL A 139 13.58 4.88 -4.80
C VAL A 139 12.82 5.96 -5.55
N HIS A 140 11.70 6.39 -4.97
CA HIS A 140 11.05 7.66 -5.30
C HIS A 140 11.43 8.70 -4.26
N TYR A 141 11.80 9.90 -4.70
CA TYR A 141 12.10 10.98 -3.77
C TYR A 141 11.83 12.36 -4.33
N LYS A 142 11.62 13.29 -3.39
CA LYS A 142 11.59 14.72 -3.63
C LYS A 142 12.02 15.45 -2.38
N ARG A 143 13.05 16.30 -2.52
CA ARG A 143 13.61 17.06 -1.39
C ARG A 143 13.94 16.11 -0.23
N GLY A 144 13.27 16.28 0.91
CA GLY A 144 13.45 15.46 2.11
C GLY A 144 12.41 14.36 2.28
N TYR A 145 11.80 13.83 1.22
CA TYR A 145 10.87 12.69 1.28
C TYR A 145 11.40 11.57 0.39
N PHE A 146 11.54 10.37 0.95
CA PHE A 146 12.09 9.20 0.29
C PHE A 146 11.16 8.00 0.52
N PHE A 147 10.90 7.26 -0.56
CA PHE A 147 10.11 6.03 -0.60
C PHE A 147 10.94 4.97 -1.30
N GLU A 148 11.55 4.08 -0.53
CA GLU A 148 12.41 3.01 -1.02
C GLU A 148 11.65 1.70 -1.06
N PHE A 149 11.52 1.13 -2.26
CA PHE A 149 10.93 -0.17 -2.53
C PHE A 149 12.01 -1.25 -2.62
N PHE A 150 11.75 -2.38 -1.98
CA PHE A 150 12.58 -3.58 -2.04
C PHE A 150 11.69 -4.79 -1.78
N GLY A 151 12.16 -6.01 -2.07
CA GLY A 151 11.30 -7.19 -1.97
C GLY A 151 12.00 -8.47 -1.55
N ASP A 152 11.17 -9.44 -1.18
CA ASP A 152 11.53 -10.84 -0.91
C ASP A 152 10.50 -11.77 -1.61
N PRO A 153 10.90 -12.50 -2.67
CA PRO A 153 12.24 -12.49 -3.26
C PRO A 153 12.58 -11.11 -3.86
N PRO A 154 13.88 -10.81 -4.04
CA PRO A 154 14.30 -9.64 -4.80
C PRO A 154 13.62 -9.59 -6.17
N PHE A 155 13.23 -8.40 -6.61
CA PHE A 155 12.64 -8.24 -7.93
C PHE A 155 13.67 -8.51 -9.03
N ALA A 156 13.20 -9.06 -10.15
CA ALA A 156 14.04 -9.41 -11.28
C ALA A 156 14.46 -8.16 -12.06
N ARG A 157 13.52 -7.24 -12.27
CA ARG A 157 13.69 -6.01 -13.05
C ARG A 157 12.90 -4.87 -12.42
N ALA A 158 13.40 -3.66 -12.59
CA ALA A 158 12.67 -2.44 -12.29
C ALA A 158 13.06 -1.35 -13.29
N VAL A 159 12.11 -0.51 -13.66
CA VAL A 159 12.34 0.64 -14.54
C VAL A 159 11.58 1.87 -14.03
N CYS A 160 12.09 3.03 -14.39
CA CYS A 160 11.51 4.34 -14.14
C CYS A 160 11.08 4.99 -15.46
N GLY A 161 10.10 5.88 -15.36
CA GLY A 161 9.70 6.73 -16.47
C GLY A 161 8.91 7.93 -15.99
N GLU A 162 8.08 8.46 -16.87
CA GLU A 162 7.27 9.65 -16.60
C GLU A 162 5.82 9.38 -17.00
N HIS A 163 4.88 9.88 -16.19
CA HIS A 163 3.45 9.84 -16.47
C HIS A 163 2.91 11.25 -16.71
N THR A 164 1.78 11.38 -17.42
CA THR A 164 0.93 12.61 -17.52
C THR A 164 1.53 13.81 -18.26
N LEU A 165 2.79 14.15 -18.01
CA LEU A 165 3.48 15.23 -18.70
C LEU A 165 3.99 14.74 -20.05
N LYS A 166 4.19 15.68 -20.99
CA LYS A 166 4.76 15.43 -22.32
C LYS A 166 3.95 14.42 -23.18
N GLY A 167 2.68 14.20 -22.85
CA GLY A 167 1.82 13.20 -23.52
C GLY A 167 2.19 11.74 -23.17
N LEU A 168 3.06 11.53 -22.17
CA LEU A 168 3.46 10.20 -21.75
C LEU A 168 2.38 9.57 -20.88
N ARG A 169 2.11 8.29 -21.13
CA ARG A 169 1.07 7.54 -20.42
C ARG A 169 1.58 6.98 -19.09
N GLY A 170 2.89 6.68 -19.01
CA GLY A 170 3.54 6.11 -17.84
C GLY A 170 4.17 4.74 -18.13
N THR A 171 5.06 4.30 -17.25
CA THR A 171 5.74 2.98 -17.35
C THR A 171 4.78 1.80 -17.28
N TYR A 172 3.54 1.99 -16.82
CA TYR A 172 2.54 0.93 -16.89
C TYR A 172 2.29 0.47 -18.34
N VAL A 173 2.43 1.34 -19.36
CA VAL A 173 2.25 0.92 -20.76
C VAL A 173 3.41 0.05 -21.24
N ASP A 174 4.62 0.30 -20.73
CA ASP A 174 5.81 -0.52 -21.02
C ASP A 174 5.56 -1.98 -20.61
N ALA A 175 4.98 -2.20 -19.42
CA ALA A 175 4.69 -3.54 -18.91
C ALA A 175 3.65 -4.35 -19.72
N GLU A 176 2.82 -3.71 -20.56
CA GLU A 176 1.67 -4.35 -21.21
C GLU A 176 2.06 -5.40 -22.28
N ASP A 177 3.30 -5.36 -22.78
CA ASP A 177 3.83 -6.40 -23.69
C ASP A 177 4.64 -7.49 -22.96
N GLY A 178 4.70 -7.41 -21.62
CA GLY A 178 5.45 -8.31 -20.75
C GLY A 178 6.95 -8.02 -20.67
N ARG A 179 7.44 -6.90 -21.23
CA ARG A 179 8.83 -6.45 -21.13
C ARG A 179 8.91 -5.11 -20.41
N LEU A 180 10.10 -4.77 -19.92
CA LEU A 180 10.39 -3.47 -19.33
C LEU A 180 11.60 -2.88 -20.04
N GLU A 181 11.37 -1.85 -20.85
CA GLU A 181 12.37 -1.13 -21.65
C GLU A 181 12.62 0.31 -21.14
N GLY A 182 12.02 0.66 -20.00
CA GLY A 182 12.21 1.96 -19.35
C GLY A 182 13.66 2.26 -18.90
N ARG A 183 13.80 3.32 -18.10
CA ARG A 183 15.13 3.89 -17.75
C ARG A 183 15.48 3.60 -16.29
N PRO A 184 16.76 3.59 -15.91
CA PRO A 184 17.15 3.44 -14.50
C PRO A 184 16.84 4.69 -13.65
N VAL A 185 16.58 5.85 -14.27
CA VAL A 185 16.22 7.09 -13.57
C VAL A 185 15.26 7.93 -14.42
N ALA A 186 14.33 8.61 -13.76
CA ALA A 186 13.41 9.56 -14.36
C ALA A 186 13.15 10.76 -13.43
N HIS A 187 12.82 11.91 -14.02
CA HIS A 187 12.55 13.17 -13.31
C HIS A 187 11.27 13.82 -13.82
N GLY A 188 10.57 14.58 -12.97
CA GLY A 188 9.37 15.31 -13.34
C GLY A 188 8.15 14.71 -12.68
N ALA A 189 7.24 14.15 -13.48
CA ALA A 189 6.12 13.34 -13.00
C ALA A 189 6.55 11.88 -13.07
N ALA A 190 7.46 11.49 -12.17
CA ALA A 190 8.15 10.22 -12.23
C ALA A 190 7.25 9.05 -11.79
N ASP A 191 7.33 7.95 -12.52
CA ASP A 191 6.71 6.67 -12.14
C ASP A 191 7.73 5.52 -12.25
N SER A 192 7.26 4.33 -11.91
CA SER A 192 8.07 3.12 -11.93
C SER A 192 7.23 1.85 -12.06
N VAL A 193 7.86 0.79 -12.55
CA VAL A 193 7.35 -0.59 -12.49
C VAL A 193 8.44 -1.51 -11.94
N ILE A 194 8.03 -2.43 -11.07
CA ILE A 194 8.83 -3.55 -10.57
C ILE A 194 8.27 -4.85 -11.16
N GLU A 195 9.14 -5.78 -11.55
CA GLU A 195 8.80 -7.09 -12.12
C GLU A 195 9.41 -8.24 -11.31
N TRP A 196 8.62 -9.29 -11.07
CA TRP A 196 9.08 -10.60 -10.62
C TRP A 196 8.75 -11.68 -11.65
N ASP A 197 9.70 -12.55 -11.96
CA ASP A 197 9.48 -13.79 -12.71
C ASP A 197 9.11 -14.92 -11.73
N LEU A 198 7.94 -15.55 -11.91
CA LEU A 198 7.35 -16.51 -10.96
C LEU A 198 6.86 -17.79 -11.65
N ASP A 199 7.05 -18.94 -11.01
CA ASP A 199 6.46 -20.21 -11.43
C ASP A 199 5.33 -20.62 -10.47
N LEU A 200 4.08 -20.49 -10.91
CA LEU A 200 2.91 -20.74 -10.08
C LEU A 200 2.42 -22.18 -10.21
N ARG A 201 1.95 -22.73 -9.08
CA ARG A 201 1.37 -24.08 -8.96
C ARG A 201 -0.02 -24.00 -8.30
N PRO A 202 -0.89 -25.01 -8.50
CA PRO A 202 -2.24 -24.99 -7.93
C PRO A 202 -2.27 -25.30 -6.43
N ASP A 203 -1.28 -26.07 -5.94
CA ASP A 203 -1.25 -26.66 -4.60
C ASP A 203 -0.31 -25.93 -3.62
N VAL A 204 0.55 -25.03 -4.11
CA VAL A 204 1.53 -24.32 -3.30
C VAL A 204 1.45 -22.81 -3.55
N ASP A 205 1.30 -22.04 -2.47
CA ASP A 205 1.41 -20.57 -2.54
C ASP A 205 2.84 -20.15 -2.92
N THR A 206 2.94 -19.37 -3.99
CA THR A 206 4.13 -18.57 -4.26
C THR A 206 3.94 -17.23 -3.55
N GLU A 207 4.77 -16.96 -2.53
CA GLU A 207 4.68 -15.72 -1.77
C GLU A 207 5.73 -14.69 -2.25
N VAL A 208 5.26 -13.48 -2.55
CA VAL A 208 6.11 -12.31 -2.85
C VAL A 208 5.79 -11.22 -1.85
N ARG A 209 6.82 -10.62 -1.25
CA ARG A 209 6.70 -9.54 -0.27
C ARG A 209 7.33 -8.29 -0.86
N LEU A 210 6.53 -7.26 -1.09
CA LEU A 210 6.99 -5.94 -1.43
C LEU A 210 7.03 -5.08 -0.16
N PHE A 211 8.15 -4.42 0.10
CA PHE A 211 8.32 -3.48 1.18
C PHE A 211 8.50 -2.07 0.61
N MET A 212 7.98 -1.08 1.33
CA MET A 212 8.24 0.33 1.08
C MET A 212 8.68 0.99 2.40
N ALA A 213 9.97 1.30 2.50
CA ALA A 213 10.50 2.12 3.58
C ALA A 213 10.30 3.60 3.26
N VAL A 214 9.81 4.37 4.23
CA VAL A 214 9.52 5.80 4.08
C VAL A 214 10.41 6.60 5.04
N GLY A 215 11.00 7.68 4.56
CA GLY A 215 11.95 8.43 5.38
C GLY A 215 12.22 9.86 4.90
N ARG A 216 12.98 10.59 5.74
CA ARG A 216 13.33 12.00 5.48
C ARG A 216 14.71 12.20 4.86
N SER A 217 15.45 11.12 4.66
CA SER A 217 16.78 11.10 4.07
C SER A 217 17.11 9.69 3.55
N PRO A 218 18.08 9.55 2.63
CA PRO A 218 18.53 8.23 2.17
C PRO A 218 19.00 7.31 3.31
N PRO A 219 19.81 7.78 4.29
CA PRO A 219 20.19 6.94 5.43
C PRO A 219 19.00 6.41 6.25
N ALA A 220 17.90 7.17 6.35
CA ALA A 220 16.72 6.76 7.11
C ALA A 220 15.99 5.59 6.44
N VAL A 221 15.82 5.61 5.12
CA VAL A 221 15.18 4.50 4.39
C VAL A 221 16.09 3.26 4.33
N HIS A 222 17.40 3.46 4.10
CA HIS A 222 18.38 2.37 4.10
C HIS A 222 18.43 1.66 5.45
N GLN A 223 18.37 2.39 6.56
CA GLN A 223 18.37 1.81 7.90
C GLN A 223 17.16 0.88 8.10
N VAL A 224 15.97 1.30 7.66
CA VAL A 224 14.76 0.47 7.74
C VAL A 224 14.89 -0.77 6.85
N ARG A 225 15.35 -0.61 5.60
CA ARG A 225 15.62 -1.73 4.70
C ARG A 225 16.59 -2.74 5.31
N ASP A 226 17.69 -2.25 5.88
CA ASP A 226 18.72 -3.10 6.47
C ASP A 226 18.22 -3.81 7.72
N TYR A 227 17.36 -3.18 8.53
CA TYR A 227 16.67 -3.87 9.63
C TYR A 227 15.79 -5.03 9.13
N VAL A 228 15.01 -4.81 8.08
CA VAL A 228 14.16 -5.86 7.49
C VAL A 228 15.02 -7.00 6.93
N ARG A 229 16.06 -6.66 6.16
CA ARG A 229 16.96 -7.65 5.53
C ARG A 229 17.70 -8.49 6.57
N ASN A 230 18.25 -7.85 7.60
CA ASN A 230 19.07 -8.52 8.62
C ASN A 230 18.22 -9.23 9.68
N GLY A 231 17.03 -8.72 9.98
CA GLY A 231 16.10 -9.30 10.96
C GLY A 231 15.16 -10.36 10.39
N GLY A 232 15.05 -10.44 9.07
CA GLY A 232 14.23 -11.41 8.33
C GLY A 232 12.90 -10.82 7.84
N TYR A 233 12.65 -10.90 6.54
CA TYR A 233 11.46 -10.35 5.90
C TYR A 233 10.14 -10.84 6.52
N GLY A 234 10.01 -12.16 6.71
CA GLY A 234 8.81 -12.76 7.32
C GLY A 234 8.57 -12.32 8.76
N ARG A 235 9.63 -11.98 9.51
CA ARG A 235 9.51 -11.49 10.89
C ARG A 235 8.82 -10.12 10.92
N PHE A 236 9.24 -9.17 10.09
CA PHE A 236 8.65 -7.82 10.06
C PHE A 236 7.19 -7.82 9.61
N VAL A 237 6.82 -8.71 8.68
CA VAL A 237 5.41 -8.92 8.30
C VAL A 237 4.62 -9.43 9.51
N GLN A 238 5.13 -10.45 10.22
CA GLN A 238 4.45 -11.02 11.39
C GLN A 238 4.35 -10.01 12.55
N GLU A 239 5.39 -9.23 12.81
CA GLU A 239 5.37 -8.17 13.83
C GLU A 239 4.29 -7.13 13.50
N SER A 240 4.20 -6.70 12.24
CA SER A 240 3.20 -5.72 11.78
C SER A 240 1.77 -6.26 11.91
N ALA A 241 1.53 -7.53 11.54
CA ALA A 241 0.23 -8.16 11.67
C ALA A 241 -0.18 -8.35 13.15
N ARG A 242 0.73 -8.90 13.97
CA ARG A 242 0.47 -9.19 15.39
C ARG A 242 0.25 -7.94 16.24
N PHE A 243 0.85 -6.82 15.87
CA PHE A 243 0.67 -5.57 16.60
C PHE A 243 -0.81 -5.19 16.67
N TRP A 244 -1.51 -5.14 15.53
CA TRP A 244 -2.91 -4.76 15.50
C TRP A 244 -3.82 -5.79 16.15
N GLU A 245 -3.50 -7.08 16.05
CA GLU A 245 -4.22 -8.11 16.80
C GLU A 245 -4.08 -7.94 18.31
N THR A 246 -2.87 -7.64 18.78
CA THR A 246 -2.58 -7.44 20.20
C THR A 246 -3.22 -6.15 20.70
N TRP A 247 -3.07 -5.06 19.94
CA TRP A 247 -3.70 -3.79 20.22
C TRP A 247 -5.22 -3.95 20.32
N ALA A 248 -5.82 -4.62 19.33
CA ALA A 248 -7.25 -4.90 19.33
C ALA A 248 -7.69 -5.71 20.56
N LYS A 249 -6.96 -6.78 20.90
CA LYS A 249 -7.29 -7.61 22.07
C LYS A 249 -7.15 -6.88 23.41
N GLN A 250 -6.16 -5.98 23.54
CA GLN A 250 -5.81 -5.36 24.82
C GLN A 250 -6.43 -3.97 25.02
N ARG A 251 -6.74 -3.26 23.93
CA ARG A 251 -7.12 -1.85 23.94
C ARG A 251 -8.48 -1.58 23.32
N LEU A 252 -9.09 -2.52 22.59
CA LEU A 252 -10.47 -2.28 22.15
C LEU A 252 -11.41 -2.35 23.35
N PRO A 253 -12.28 -1.35 23.53
CA PRO A 253 -13.41 -1.46 24.44
C PRO A 253 -14.24 -2.70 24.14
N HIS A 254 -14.82 -3.27 25.19
CA HIS A 254 -15.86 -4.26 25.01
C HIS A 254 -17.10 -3.55 24.46
N PRO A 255 -17.62 -3.95 23.28
CA PRO A 255 -18.85 -3.36 22.78
C PRO A 255 -19.98 -3.64 23.78
N PRO A 256 -20.95 -2.71 23.91
CA PRO A 256 -22.12 -2.94 24.75
C PRO A 256 -22.80 -4.28 24.40
N ARG A 257 -23.11 -5.08 25.43
CA ARG A 257 -23.55 -6.49 25.27
C ARG A 257 -24.92 -6.61 24.60
N ASP A 258 -25.71 -5.55 24.64
CA ASP A 258 -27.03 -5.41 24.02
C ASP A 258 -26.96 -5.15 22.51
N LEU A 259 -25.78 -4.85 21.97
CA LEU A 259 -25.60 -4.71 20.52
C LEU A 259 -25.60 -6.08 19.83
N GLY A 260 -26.33 -6.18 18.72
CA GLY A 260 -26.24 -7.32 17.80
C GLY A 260 -24.85 -7.44 17.16
N ALA A 261 -24.48 -8.63 16.68
CA ALA A 261 -23.14 -8.95 16.19
C ALA A 261 -22.58 -7.91 15.19
N ARG A 262 -23.38 -7.54 14.18
CA ARG A 262 -22.98 -6.51 13.19
C ARG A 262 -22.67 -5.16 13.83
N ALA A 263 -23.44 -4.73 14.82
CA ALA A 263 -23.21 -3.46 15.50
C ALA A 263 -21.93 -3.49 16.36
N GLN A 264 -21.61 -4.64 16.96
CA GLN A 264 -20.34 -4.84 17.66
C GLN A 264 -19.15 -4.75 16.70
N ASP A 265 -19.27 -5.29 15.48
CA ASP A 265 -18.21 -5.21 14.47
C ASP A 265 -18.02 -3.79 13.96
N VAL A 266 -19.12 -3.05 13.72
CA VAL A 266 -19.07 -1.62 13.38
C VAL A 266 -18.42 -0.81 14.51
N TYR A 267 -18.74 -1.12 15.77
CA TYR A 267 -18.14 -0.45 16.92
C TYR A 267 -16.63 -0.65 16.96
N ARG A 268 -16.14 -1.89 16.86
CA ARG A 268 -14.70 -2.21 16.82
C ARG A 268 -14.00 -1.53 15.64
N ALA A 269 -14.61 -1.59 14.46
CA ALA A 269 -14.09 -0.93 13.27
C ALA A 269 -14.04 0.60 13.47
N SER A 270 -15.03 1.19 14.13
CA SER A 270 -15.05 2.64 14.38
C SER A 270 -13.91 3.06 15.29
N VAL A 271 -13.67 2.35 16.40
CA VAL A 271 -12.56 2.67 17.32
C VAL A 271 -11.20 2.53 16.64
N LEU A 272 -11.01 1.48 15.84
CA LEU A 272 -9.79 1.31 15.05
C LEU A 272 -9.61 2.46 14.04
N LEU A 273 -10.66 2.84 13.31
CA LEU A 273 -10.60 3.97 12.39
C LEU A 273 -10.20 5.26 13.11
N LEU A 274 -10.85 5.56 14.23
CA LEU A 274 -10.53 6.72 15.06
C LEU A 274 -9.07 6.71 15.51
N ARG A 275 -8.56 5.55 15.95
CA ARG A 275 -7.16 5.39 16.36
C ARG A 275 -6.19 5.74 15.24
N GLN A 276 -6.50 5.37 14.01
CA GLN A 276 -5.62 5.59 12.85
C GLN A 276 -5.61 7.05 12.38
N SER A 277 -6.67 7.80 12.66
CA SER A 277 -6.75 9.25 12.39
C SER A 277 -5.90 10.11 13.34
N ILE A 278 -5.30 9.50 14.38
CA ILE A 278 -4.51 10.20 15.40
C ILE A 278 -3.02 10.09 15.07
N ALA A 279 -2.39 11.24 14.85
CA ALA A 279 -0.95 11.33 14.67
C ALA A 279 -0.19 11.09 15.98
N THR A 280 1.09 10.71 15.86
CA THR A 280 2.00 10.58 17.01
C THR A 280 2.20 11.88 17.80
N THR A 281 1.94 13.03 17.17
CA THR A 281 1.98 14.37 17.78
C THR A 281 0.67 14.76 18.49
N GLY A 282 -0.36 13.92 18.41
CA GLY A 282 -1.69 14.18 18.99
C GLY A 282 -2.66 14.93 18.07
N SER A 283 -2.25 15.34 16.86
CA SER A 283 -3.19 15.91 15.89
C SER A 283 -4.18 14.85 15.39
N ILE A 284 -5.46 15.22 15.26
CA ILE A 284 -6.53 14.30 14.84
C ILE A 284 -7.18 14.87 13.57
N ILE A 285 -7.11 14.12 12.47
CA ILE A 285 -7.72 14.54 11.21
C ILE A 285 -9.22 14.20 11.19
N ALA A 286 -10.01 15.00 10.47
CA ALA A 286 -11.44 14.72 10.30
C ALA A 286 -11.69 13.50 9.39
N SER A 287 -11.00 13.40 8.25
CA SER A 287 -11.02 12.22 7.37
C SER A 287 -9.78 12.20 6.47
N PRO A 288 -9.21 11.04 6.14
CA PRO A 288 -8.13 10.93 5.15
C PRO A 288 -8.62 10.98 3.69
N ASP A 289 -9.93 11.11 3.44
CA ASP A 289 -10.51 11.09 2.09
C ASP A 289 -10.20 12.38 1.31
N THR A 290 -9.51 12.23 0.19
CA THR A 290 -9.17 13.31 -0.74
C THR A 290 -10.11 13.43 -1.93
N ARG A 291 -11.14 12.59 -2.06
CA ARG A 291 -12.08 12.66 -3.21
C ARG A 291 -12.81 14.00 -3.30
N SER A 292 -13.04 14.66 -2.16
CA SER A 292 -13.63 16.00 -2.14
C SER A 292 -12.75 17.05 -2.83
N LEU A 293 -11.45 16.80 -3.02
CA LEU A 293 -10.55 17.74 -3.69
C LEU A 293 -11.00 18.00 -5.12
N VAL A 294 -11.40 16.96 -5.86
CA VAL A 294 -11.86 17.08 -7.25
C VAL A 294 -13.23 17.74 -7.32
N ALA A 295 -14.13 17.43 -6.39
CA ALA A 295 -15.52 17.88 -6.43
C ALA A 295 -15.76 19.25 -5.79
N ALA A 296 -15.02 19.58 -4.72
CA ALA A 296 -15.23 20.75 -3.86
C ALA A 296 -13.99 21.64 -3.74
N GLY A 297 -12.84 21.24 -4.31
CA GLY A 297 -11.60 22.02 -4.27
C GLY A 297 -10.82 21.93 -2.96
N ASP A 298 -11.24 21.08 -2.01
CA ASP A 298 -10.58 20.94 -0.71
C ASP A 298 -10.73 19.51 -0.15
N THR A 299 -9.93 19.17 0.87
CA THR A 299 -9.93 17.86 1.55
C THR A 299 -10.54 17.93 2.95
N TYR A 300 -10.78 16.79 3.58
CA TYR A 300 -11.11 16.70 5.01
C TYR A 300 -9.91 16.34 5.90
N ASN A 301 -8.69 16.45 5.36
CA ASN A 301 -7.45 16.04 6.03
C ASN A 301 -7.00 16.99 7.16
N TYR A 302 -7.86 17.93 7.56
CA TYR A 302 -7.56 18.95 8.56
C TYR A 302 -7.85 18.49 9.98
N CYS A 303 -7.15 19.10 10.92
CA CYS A 303 -7.45 19.01 12.34
C CYS A 303 -8.50 20.07 12.73
N TRP A 304 -9.78 19.72 12.62
CA TRP A 304 -10.87 20.55 13.14
C TRP A 304 -11.04 20.32 14.64
N TRP A 305 -11.10 21.40 15.44
CA TRP A 305 -11.25 21.30 16.89
C TRP A 305 -12.49 20.49 17.32
N ARG A 306 -13.56 20.58 16.53
CA ARG A 306 -14.85 19.93 16.80
C ARG A 306 -14.70 18.43 16.63
N ASP A 307 -14.22 18.02 15.47
CA ASP A 307 -14.00 16.64 15.08
C ASP A 307 -12.97 15.99 16.01
N GLY A 308 -11.82 16.63 16.22
CA GLY A 308 -10.79 16.18 17.17
C GLY A 308 -11.32 16.05 18.61
N GLY A 309 -12.17 16.98 19.06
CA GLY A 309 -12.81 16.89 20.38
C GLY A 309 -13.72 15.67 20.54
N TYR A 310 -14.52 15.35 19.51
CA TYR A 310 -15.37 14.16 19.54
C TYR A 310 -14.56 12.86 19.48
N VAL A 311 -13.51 12.81 18.66
CA VAL A 311 -12.63 11.65 18.60
C VAL A 311 -11.90 11.46 19.94
N ALA A 312 -11.36 12.52 20.52
CA ALA A 312 -10.69 12.46 21.82
C ALA A 312 -11.64 11.95 22.91
N LYS A 313 -12.87 12.46 22.96
CA LYS A 313 -13.91 11.97 23.89
C LYS A 313 -14.21 10.50 23.67
N ALA A 314 -14.42 10.08 22.42
CA ALA A 314 -14.72 8.68 22.11
C ALA A 314 -13.57 7.74 22.46
N MET A 315 -12.32 8.17 22.30
CA MET A 315 -11.13 7.39 22.65
C MET A 315 -10.84 7.37 24.17
N ASP A 316 -11.37 8.32 24.94
CA ASP A 316 -11.31 8.33 26.40
C ASP A 316 -12.40 7.45 27.04
N GLU A 317 -13.59 7.39 26.41
CA GLU A 317 -14.71 6.54 26.82
C GLU A 317 -14.54 5.06 26.41
N ALA A 318 -13.59 4.77 25.51
CA ALA A 318 -13.25 3.47 24.94
C ALA A 318 -12.17 2.73 25.75
#